data_AF-A0A973FHT0-F1
#
_entry.id   AF-A0A973FHT0-F1
#
_cell.length_a   1.000
_cell.length_b   1.000
_cell.length_c   1.000
_cell.angle_alpha   90.00
_cell.angle_beta   90.00
_cell.angle_gamma   90.00
#
_symmetry.space_group_name_H-M   'P 1'
#
loop_
_entity.id
_entity.type
_entity.pdbx_description
1 polymer ?
#
loop_
_entity_poly.entity_id
_entity_poly.type
_entity_poly.pdbx_seq_one_letter_code
_entity_poly.pdbx_strand_id
1 'polypeptide(L)'
;FKNYINIDGGVGKNELLNILGEKMFDNPKPSSLISHLVGIFSKENSTILDFFAGSGTTGQAVLDLNKKDGGKRKFILCTNNENKICEDITYERIKRVSLGYENSKGEKGAGLGGNLKYLKTDFVPLEKSADSLKQKIVEGSTEIICLKENAFDLVCDNYAKTKSKIFQNQHKFVAILFDLFYFEEFVSELKKLKEKPVAVYVFSYTKDFSKAEFGDLGIDFSVEPIPEKILETYKKIFKF
;
A
#
# COMPACT_ATOMS: atom_id res chain seq x y z
N PHE A 1 -20.32 21.28 -27.31
CA PHE A 1 -19.36 20.74 -26.33
C PHE A 1 -18.00 21.40 -26.52
N LYS A 2 -17.55 22.25 -25.60
CA LYS A 2 -16.19 22.84 -25.63
C LYS A 2 -15.31 22.07 -24.63
N ASN A 3 -14.79 20.92 -25.04
CA ASN A 3 -13.76 20.18 -24.29
C ASN A 3 -12.36 20.68 -24.70
N TYR A 4 -12.10 21.98 -24.54
CA TYR A 4 -10.73 22.50 -24.67
C TYR A 4 -10.10 22.48 -23.28
N ILE A 5 -9.15 21.56 -23.07
CA ILE A 5 -8.25 21.64 -21.93
C ILE A 5 -7.10 22.51 -22.38
N ASN A 6 -6.96 23.69 -21.79
CA ASN A 6 -5.77 24.49 -21.97
C ASN A 6 -4.63 23.84 -21.18
N ILE A 7 -3.83 23.02 -21.87
CA ILE A 7 -2.65 22.35 -21.29
C ILE A 7 -1.45 23.27 -21.54
N ASP A 8 -1.35 24.34 -20.76
CA ASP A 8 -0.11 25.11 -20.70
C ASP A 8 0.90 24.33 -19.82
N GLY A 9 2.08 24.04 -20.39
CA GLY A 9 3.17 23.35 -19.70
C GLY A 9 3.67 24.09 -18.45
N GLY A 10 3.46 25.41 -18.37
CA GLY A 10 3.78 26.21 -17.18
C GLY A 10 2.93 25.86 -15.96
N VAL A 11 1.72 25.33 -16.15
CA VAL A 11 0.75 25.08 -15.06
C VAL A 11 1.29 24.06 -14.06
N GLY A 12 1.80 22.92 -14.53
CA GLY A 12 2.33 21.89 -13.64
C GLY A 12 3.53 22.39 -12.83
N LYS A 13 4.40 23.20 -13.45
CA LYS A 13 5.59 23.75 -12.80
C LYS A 13 5.21 24.74 -11.69
N ASN A 14 4.28 25.65 -11.97
CA ASN A 14 3.80 26.62 -11.01
C ASN A 14 3.03 25.94 -9.86
N GLU A 15 2.25 24.91 -10.17
CA GLU A 15 1.57 24.09 -9.16
C GLU A 15 2.57 23.45 -8.20
N LEU A 16 3.59 22.75 -8.73
CA LEU A 16 4.58 22.09 -7.90
C LEU A 16 5.38 23.10 -7.07
N LEU A 17 5.76 24.24 -7.66
CA LEU A 17 6.43 25.33 -6.97
C LEU A 17 5.58 25.87 -5.81
N ASN A 18 4.27 26.03 -6.01
CA ASN A 18 3.37 26.47 -4.95
C ASN A 18 3.25 25.47 -3.82
N ILE A 19 3.35 24.16 -4.09
CA ILE A 19 3.25 23.11 -3.08
C ILE A 19 4.56 22.97 -2.29
N LEU A 20 5.70 22.93 -3.00
CA LEU A 20 6.99 22.62 -2.41
C LEU A 20 7.76 23.88 -1.95
N GLY A 21 7.48 25.04 -2.52
CA GLY A 21 8.16 26.30 -2.24
C GLY A 21 9.43 26.52 -3.07
N GLU A 22 9.89 25.51 -3.80
CA GLU A 22 11.08 25.56 -4.64
C GLU A 22 10.92 24.71 -5.92
N LYS A 23 11.75 25.03 -6.92
CA LYS A 23 11.71 24.33 -8.22
C LYS A 23 12.55 23.06 -8.17
N MET A 24 11.96 21.97 -7.68
CA MET A 24 12.64 20.67 -7.51
C MET A 24 12.48 19.70 -8.70
N PHE A 25 11.57 19.98 -9.64
CA PHE A 25 11.29 19.11 -10.79
C PHE A 25 11.03 19.94 -12.04
N ASP A 26 11.60 19.55 -13.18
CA ASP A 26 11.58 20.39 -14.38
C ASP A 26 10.26 20.34 -15.15
N ASN A 27 9.70 19.14 -15.33
CA ASN A 27 8.57 18.92 -16.24
C ASN A 27 7.41 18.17 -15.55
N PRO A 28 6.88 18.68 -14.43
CA PRO A 28 5.71 18.06 -13.80
C PRO A 28 4.50 18.20 -14.73
N LYS A 29 3.71 17.13 -14.88
CA LYS A 29 2.45 17.19 -15.61
C LYS A 29 1.45 18.07 -14.84
N PRO A 30 0.56 18.84 -15.50
CA PRO A 30 -0.52 19.54 -14.81
C PRO A 30 -1.51 18.56 -14.15
N SER A 31 -1.86 18.77 -12.88
CA SER A 31 -2.86 17.93 -12.17
C SER A 31 -4.21 17.91 -12.89
N SER A 32 -4.66 19.05 -13.43
CA SER A 32 -5.94 19.20 -14.12
C SER A 32 -6.09 18.26 -15.33
N LEU A 33 -5.00 18.05 -16.08
CA LEU A 33 -4.96 17.10 -17.19
C LEU A 33 -5.15 15.68 -16.67
N ILE A 34 -4.43 15.29 -15.62
CA ILE A 34 -4.52 13.94 -15.07
C ILE A 34 -5.89 13.72 -14.42
N SER A 35 -6.42 14.69 -13.69
CA SER A 35 -7.78 14.65 -13.12
C SER A 35 -8.84 14.49 -14.20
N HIS A 36 -8.70 15.15 -15.34
CA HIS A 36 -9.61 14.96 -16.46
C HIS A 36 -9.57 13.52 -17.01
N LEU A 37 -8.36 12.98 -17.25
CA LEU A 37 -8.19 11.61 -17.75
C LEU A 37 -8.73 10.58 -16.76
N VAL A 38 -8.39 10.69 -15.48
CA VAL A 38 -8.89 9.80 -14.42
C VAL A 38 -10.41 9.92 -14.30
N GLY A 39 -10.97 11.12 -14.40
CA GLY A 39 -12.42 11.34 -14.35
C GLY A 39 -13.20 10.70 -15.50
N ILE A 40 -12.59 10.56 -16.68
CA ILE A 40 -13.22 9.89 -17.84
C ILE A 40 -13.07 8.37 -17.76
N PHE A 41 -11.88 7.88 -17.42
CA PHE A 41 -11.49 6.48 -17.61
C PHE A 41 -11.55 5.63 -16.34
N SER A 42 -11.93 6.19 -15.19
CA SER A 42 -12.01 5.46 -13.93
C SER A 42 -13.35 5.61 -13.23
N LYS A 43 -13.71 4.62 -12.42
CA LYS A 43 -14.84 4.69 -11.51
C LYS A 43 -14.42 5.41 -10.23
N GLU A 44 -15.39 5.89 -9.47
CA GLU A 44 -15.19 6.56 -8.19
C GLU A 44 -14.52 5.69 -7.11
N ASN A 45 -14.43 4.38 -7.30
CA ASN A 45 -13.76 3.45 -6.37
C ASN A 45 -12.56 2.71 -7.00
N SER A 46 -12.05 3.19 -8.15
CA SER A 46 -10.92 2.58 -8.84
C SER A 46 -9.58 2.76 -8.10
N THR A 47 -8.67 1.82 -8.30
CA THR A 47 -7.24 1.98 -7.96
C THR A 47 -6.49 2.44 -9.20
N ILE A 48 -5.80 3.58 -9.10
CA ILE A 48 -5.00 4.19 -10.17
C ILE A 48 -3.53 3.85 -9.94
N LEU A 49 -2.86 3.27 -10.92
CA LEU A 49 -1.44 2.93 -10.88
C LEU A 49 -0.65 3.85 -11.81
N ASP A 50 0.40 4.46 -11.29
CA ASP A 50 1.37 5.22 -12.07
C ASP A 50 2.78 4.72 -11.74
N PHE A 51 3.38 3.98 -12.67
CA PHE A 51 4.72 3.40 -12.52
C PHE A 51 5.84 4.35 -12.96
N PHE A 52 5.50 5.57 -13.38
CA PHE A 52 6.42 6.65 -13.71
C PHE A 52 5.96 7.95 -13.04
N ALA A 53 5.68 7.87 -11.73
CA ALA A 53 4.96 8.94 -11.02
C ALA A 53 5.70 10.29 -11.03
N GLY A 54 7.04 10.27 -11.11
CA GLY A 54 7.87 11.47 -11.25
C GLY A 54 7.60 12.47 -10.13
N SER A 55 6.88 13.56 -10.42
CA SER A 55 6.52 14.57 -9.42
C SER A 55 5.26 14.23 -8.59
N GLY A 56 4.64 13.07 -8.78
CA GLY A 56 3.44 12.66 -8.04
C GLY A 56 2.13 13.30 -8.52
N THR A 57 2.08 13.87 -9.73
CA THR A 57 0.86 14.53 -10.27
C THR A 57 -0.38 13.64 -10.20
N THR A 58 -0.23 12.34 -10.48
CA THR A 58 -1.34 11.38 -10.47
C THR A 58 -1.97 11.23 -9.09
N GLY A 59 -1.18 11.21 -8.02
CA GLY A 59 -1.72 11.12 -6.66
C GLY A 59 -2.50 12.36 -6.26
N GLN A 60 -1.98 13.55 -6.59
CA GLN A 60 -2.71 14.80 -6.36
C GLN A 60 -4.04 14.81 -7.12
N ALA A 61 -4.02 14.47 -8.41
CA ALA A 61 -5.22 14.43 -9.24
C ALA A 61 -6.31 13.51 -8.67
N VAL A 62 -5.92 12.35 -8.12
CA VAL A 62 -6.85 11.43 -7.46
C VAL A 62 -7.44 12.03 -6.19
N LEU A 63 -6.64 12.69 -5.35
CA LEU A 63 -7.13 13.38 -4.15
C LEU A 63 -8.08 14.52 -4.51
N ASP A 64 -7.75 15.32 -5.53
CA ASP A 64 -8.60 16.41 -6.03
C ASP A 64 -9.96 15.89 -6.51
N LEU A 65 -9.96 14.80 -7.28
CA LEU A 65 -11.20 14.17 -7.75
C LEU A 65 -12.03 13.65 -6.59
N ASN A 66 -11.45 12.87 -5.67
CA ASN A 66 -12.17 12.35 -4.50
C ASN A 66 -12.78 13.48 -3.67
N LYS A 67 -12.07 14.61 -3.51
CA LYS A 67 -12.60 15.78 -2.82
C LYS A 67 -13.78 16.42 -3.58
N LYS A 68 -13.68 16.47 -4.91
CA LYS A 68 -14.66 17.11 -5.80
C LYS A 68 -15.94 16.30 -5.96
N ASP A 69 -15.84 14.99 -6.15
CA ASP A 69 -16.97 14.11 -6.47
C ASP A 69 -17.39 13.17 -5.33
N GLY A 70 -16.71 13.21 -4.18
CA GLY A 70 -16.97 12.31 -3.06
C GLY A 70 -16.49 10.87 -3.29
N GLY A 71 -15.68 10.66 -4.33
CA GLY A 71 -15.11 9.37 -4.67
C GLY A 71 -14.17 8.81 -3.60
N LYS A 72 -13.89 7.51 -3.75
CA LYS A 72 -13.01 6.70 -2.90
C LYS A 72 -11.91 6.05 -3.73
N ARG A 73 -11.43 6.74 -4.77
CA ARG A 73 -10.33 6.27 -5.62
C ARG A 73 -9.06 6.13 -4.80
N LYS A 74 -8.27 5.11 -5.10
CA LYS A 74 -6.95 4.87 -4.49
C LYS A 74 -5.87 5.12 -5.54
N PHE A 75 -4.65 5.41 -5.10
CA PHE A 75 -3.52 5.52 -6.00
C PHE A 75 -2.31 4.71 -5.50
N ILE A 76 -1.52 4.21 -6.45
CA ILE A 76 -0.20 3.60 -6.23
C ILE A 76 0.76 4.34 -7.15
N LEU A 77 1.79 4.95 -6.57
CA LEU A 77 2.81 5.70 -7.28
C LEU A 77 4.15 4.98 -7.13
N CYS A 78 4.78 4.66 -8.26
CA CYS A 78 6.14 4.10 -8.27
C CYS A 78 7.09 5.06 -8.98
N THR A 79 8.29 5.15 -8.44
CA THR A 79 9.43 5.82 -9.07
C THR A 79 10.68 4.98 -8.77
N ASN A 80 11.72 5.14 -9.59
CA ASN A 80 13.04 4.55 -9.30
C ASN A 80 13.80 5.29 -8.18
N ASN A 81 13.21 6.36 -7.61
CA ASN A 81 13.81 7.25 -6.61
C ASN A 81 15.18 7.83 -7.00
N GLU A 82 15.48 7.93 -8.30
CA GLU A 82 16.68 8.61 -8.78
C GLU A 82 16.66 10.06 -8.30
N ASN A 83 17.82 10.61 -7.90
CA ASN A 83 17.93 11.97 -7.36
C ASN A 83 16.92 12.27 -6.22
N LYS A 84 16.55 11.26 -5.44
CA LYS A 84 15.57 11.36 -4.35
C LYS A 84 14.19 11.83 -4.79
N ILE A 85 13.82 11.63 -6.05
CA ILE A 85 12.51 12.06 -6.61
C ILE A 85 11.33 11.48 -5.81
N CYS A 86 11.44 10.27 -5.27
CA CYS A 86 10.35 9.70 -4.48
C CYS A 86 10.23 10.42 -3.12
N GLU A 87 11.35 10.57 -2.43
CA GLU A 87 11.41 11.07 -1.05
C GLU A 87 11.15 12.58 -1.00
N ASP A 88 11.92 13.35 -1.77
CA ASP A 88 11.95 14.80 -1.65
C ASP A 88 10.80 15.44 -2.45
N ILE A 89 10.35 14.81 -3.55
CA ILE A 89 9.39 15.43 -4.48
C ILE A 89 8.03 14.75 -4.42
N THR A 90 7.95 13.46 -4.77
CA THR A 90 6.67 12.74 -4.87
C THR A 90 5.98 12.67 -3.52
N TYR A 91 6.67 12.15 -2.50
CA TYR A 91 6.13 11.95 -1.18
C TYR A 91 5.76 13.28 -0.52
N GLU A 92 6.65 14.26 -0.55
CA GLU A 92 6.39 15.59 0.02
C GLU A 92 5.25 16.31 -0.69
N ARG A 93 5.12 16.22 -2.03
CA ARG A 93 3.96 16.78 -2.73
C ARG A 93 2.66 16.19 -2.22
N ILE A 94 2.54 14.85 -2.18
CA ILE A 94 1.30 14.19 -1.77
C ILE A 94 1.01 14.46 -0.30
N LYS A 95 2.02 14.43 0.56
CA LYS A 95 1.90 14.74 1.99
C LYS A 95 1.37 16.15 2.22
N ARG A 96 1.94 17.16 1.55
CA ARG A 96 1.51 18.56 1.65
C ARG A 96 0.12 18.79 1.08
N VAL A 97 -0.20 18.19 -0.06
CA VAL A 97 -1.55 18.25 -0.64
C VAL A 97 -2.59 17.58 0.29
N SER A 98 -2.21 16.47 0.92
CA SER A 98 -3.09 15.72 1.83
C SER A 98 -3.35 16.48 3.13
N LEU A 99 -2.32 17.08 3.75
CA LEU A 99 -2.41 17.79 5.03
C LEU A 99 -2.83 19.25 4.90
N GLY A 100 -2.62 19.86 3.73
CA GLY A 100 -2.71 21.29 3.50
C GLY A 100 -1.32 21.94 3.51
N TYR A 101 -1.18 23.03 2.75
CA TYR A 101 0.08 23.75 2.60
C TYR A 101 -0.18 25.24 2.37
N GLU A 102 0.86 26.04 2.63
CA GLU A 102 0.87 27.46 2.33
C GLU A 102 1.51 27.66 0.95
N ASN A 103 0.82 28.38 0.06
CA ASN A 103 1.34 28.63 -1.29
C ASN A 103 2.35 29.80 -1.31
N SER A 104 2.94 30.07 -2.49
CA SER A 104 3.92 31.14 -2.67
C SER A 104 3.41 32.56 -2.32
N LYS A 105 2.10 32.75 -2.15
CA LYS A 105 1.46 34.02 -1.76
C LYS A 105 1.15 34.09 -0.26
N GLY A 106 1.51 33.06 0.52
CA GLY A 106 1.18 32.98 1.94
C GLY A 106 -0.24 32.50 2.23
N GLU A 107 -0.98 32.01 1.21
CA GLU A 107 -2.35 31.55 1.38
C GLU A 107 -2.35 30.09 1.85
N LYS A 108 -3.01 29.82 2.97
CA LYS A 108 -3.14 28.46 3.53
C LYS A 108 -4.30 27.71 2.89
N GLY A 109 -3.98 26.64 2.19
CA GLY A 109 -4.95 25.69 1.65
C GLY A 109 -5.29 24.60 2.67
N ALA A 110 -6.58 24.25 2.78
CA ALA A 110 -6.99 23.07 3.53
C ALA A 110 -6.52 21.79 2.83
N GLY A 111 -6.10 20.80 3.62
CA GLY A 111 -5.71 19.50 3.09
C GLY A 111 -6.86 18.74 2.44
N LEU A 112 -6.54 17.98 1.39
CA LEU A 112 -7.51 17.12 0.71
C LEU A 112 -7.85 15.85 1.52
N GLY A 113 -7.08 15.57 2.58
CA GLY A 113 -7.20 14.36 3.38
C GLY A 113 -6.57 13.15 2.70
N GLY A 114 -6.99 11.96 3.12
CA GLY A 114 -6.41 10.69 2.69
C GLY A 114 -5.32 10.19 3.62
N ASN A 115 -4.79 9.02 3.29
CA ASN A 115 -3.69 8.36 4.00
C ASN A 115 -2.55 8.09 3.02
N LEU A 116 -1.31 8.20 3.52
CA LEU A 116 -0.10 8.01 2.72
C LEU A 116 0.84 7.04 3.44
N LYS A 117 1.34 6.05 2.71
CA LYS A 117 2.41 5.15 3.14
C LYS A 117 3.52 5.18 2.10
N TYR A 118 4.77 5.31 2.56
CA TYR A 118 5.96 5.22 1.74
C TYR A 118 6.57 3.83 1.90
N LEU A 119 6.79 3.13 0.79
CA LEU A 119 7.33 1.77 0.77
C LEU A 119 8.57 1.75 -0.11
N LYS A 120 9.58 1.00 0.33
CA LYS A 120 10.78 0.69 -0.46
C LYS A 120 10.75 -0.79 -0.81
N THR A 121 11.25 -1.12 -1.98
CA THR A 121 11.47 -2.49 -2.41
C THR A 121 12.94 -2.80 -2.32
N ASP A 122 13.28 -4.00 -1.87
CA ASP A 122 14.63 -4.53 -1.88
C ASP A 122 14.63 -5.97 -2.40
N PHE A 123 15.79 -6.45 -2.84
CA PHE A 123 15.95 -7.83 -3.25
C PHE A 123 16.07 -8.75 -2.04
N VAL A 124 15.50 -9.94 -2.15
CA VAL A 124 15.75 -11.02 -1.19
C VAL A 124 17.08 -11.68 -1.58
N PRO A 125 18.10 -11.71 -0.69
CA PRO A 125 19.37 -12.34 -1.01
C PRO A 125 19.19 -13.84 -1.26
N LEU A 126 19.97 -14.38 -2.18
CA LEU A 126 20.01 -15.82 -2.43
C LEU A 126 20.73 -16.51 -1.27
N GLU A 127 20.04 -17.46 -0.65
CA GLU A 127 20.58 -18.27 0.43
C GLU A 127 21.05 -19.64 -0.08
N LYS A 128 22.09 -20.20 0.55
CA LYS A 128 22.65 -21.50 0.14
C LYS A 128 21.73 -22.67 0.48
N SER A 129 20.97 -22.57 1.57
CA SER A 129 20.01 -23.59 1.97
C SER A 129 18.60 -23.19 1.57
N ALA A 130 17.84 -24.17 1.07
CA ALA A 130 16.45 -23.97 0.71
C ALA A 130 15.62 -23.47 1.90
N ASP A 131 15.94 -23.90 3.12
CA ASP A 131 15.19 -23.52 4.32
C ASP A 131 15.50 -22.09 4.79
N SER A 132 16.76 -21.63 4.68
CA SER A 132 17.11 -20.22 4.96
C SER A 132 16.43 -19.28 3.96
N LEU A 133 16.42 -19.64 2.67
CA LEU A 133 15.73 -18.84 1.65
C LEU A 133 14.23 -18.75 1.93
N LYS A 134 13.60 -19.87 2.30
CA LYS A 134 12.18 -19.89 2.66
C LYS A 134 11.90 -18.95 3.83
N GLN A 135 12.71 -18.99 4.90
CA GLN A 135 12.56 -18.06 6.02
C GLN A 135 12.63 -16.60 5.59
N LYS A 136 13.58 -16.24 4.72
CA LYS A 136 13.71 -14.87 4.18
C LYS A 136 12.49 -14.43 3.35
N ILE A 137 11.94 -15.35 2.55
CA ILE A 137 10.72 -15.09 1.77
C ILE A 137 9.50 -14.92 2.70
N VAL A 138 9.40 -15.78 3.71
CA VAL A 138 8.35 -15.76 4.73
C VAL A 138 8.40 -14.44 5.50
N GLU A 139 9.59 -14.01 5.93
CA GLU A 139 9.80 -12.70 6.57
C GLU A 139 9.28 -11.56 5.69
N GLY A 140 9.73 -11.48 4.44
CA GLY A 140 9.34 -10.42 3.49
C GLY A 140 7.91 -10.50 2.95
N SER A 141 7.20 -11.60 3.19
CA SER A 141 5.79 -11.72 2.81
C SER A 141 4.88 -10.84 3.66
N THR A 142 5.29 -10.55 4.90
CA THR A 142 4.50 -9.82 5.89
C THR A 142 4.06 -8.48 5.31
N GLU A 143 5.01 -7.73 4.75
CA GLU A 143 4.79 -6.42 4.15
C GLU A 143 3.86 -6.51 2.93
N ILE A 144 3.99 -7.58 2.13
CA ILE A 144 3.14 -7.82 0.96
C ILE A 144 1.70 -8.12 1.38
N ILE A 145 1.51 -8.91 2.44
CA ILE A 145 0.19 -9.21 3.01
C ILE A 145 -0.42 -7.93 3.58
N CYS A 146 0.34 -7.16 4.36
CA CYS A 146 -0.08 -5.88 4.90
C CYS A 146 -0.49 -4.91 3.77
N LEU A 147 0.24 -4.89 2.66
CA LEU A 147 -0.10 -4.12 1.47
C LEU A 147 -1.40 -4.60 0.81
N LYS A 148 -1.55 -5.91 0.58
CA LYS A 148 -2.76 -6.52 0.00
C LYS A 148 -3.99 -6.20 0.84
N GLU A 149 -3.86 -6.33 2.15
CA GLU A 149 -4.96 -6.15 3.10
C GLU A 149 -5.18 -4.69 3.50
N ASN A 150 -4.28 -3.78 3.11
CA ASN A 150 -4.23 -2.39 3.54
C ASN A 150 -4.28 -2.29 5.08
N ALA A 151 -3.47 -3.09 5.77
CA ALA A 151 -3.40 -3.16 7.23
C ALA A 151 -1.94 -3.07 7.67
N PHE A 152 -1.57 -1.92 8.23
CA PHE A 152 -0.17 -1.60 8.55
C PHE A 152 0.07 -1.33 10.03
N ASP A 153 -1.00 -1.24 10.82
CA ASP A 153 -0.88 -0.90 12.23
C ASP A 153 -0.63 -2.19 13.02
N LEU A 154 0.60 -2.35 13.50
CA LEU A 154 1.00 -3.52 14.27
C LEU A 154 0.28 -3.53 15.63
N VAL A 155 -0.48 -4.60 15.87
CA VAL A 155 -1.21 -4.84 17.13
C VAL A 155 -0.39 -5.73 18.05
N CYS A 156 0.22 -6.77 17.50
CA CYS A 156 0.97 -7.76 18.26
C CYS A 156 2.13 -8.32 17.42
N ASP A 157 3.33 -8.33 18.00
CA ASP A 157 4.49 -9.04 17.45
C ASP A 157 4.91 -10.13 18.45
N ASN A 158 4.45 -11.36 18.20
CA ASN A 158 4.82 -12.53 18.97
C ASN A 158 5.73 -13.48 18.17
N TYR A 159 6.48 -12.95 17.19
CA TYR A 159 7.31 -13.76 16.31
C TYR A 159 8.34 -14.61 17.07
N ALA A 160 8.84 -14.12 18.20
CA ALA A 160 9.79 -14.84 19.05
C ALA A 160 9.16 -16.01 19.82
N LYS A 161 7.84 -15.98 20.10
CA LYS A 161 7.16 -16.94 20.99
C LYS A 161 6.25 -17.91 20.24
N THR A 162 5.38 -17.38 19.39
CA THR A 162 4.32 -18.14 18.71
C THR A 162 4.45 -18.05 17.19
N LYS A 163 5.55 -17.46 16.69
CA LYS A 163 5.77 -17.25 15.26
C LYS A 163 4.56 -16.58 14.61
N SER A 164 4.00 -15.57 15.27
CA SER A 164 2.83 -14.84 14.78
C SER A 164 3.02 -13.33 14.80
N LYS A 165 2.31 -12.64 13.91
CA LYS A 165 2.13 -11.19 13.93
C LYS A 165 0.68 -10.84 13.62
N ILE A 166 0.17 -9.81 14.28
CA ILE A 166 -1.20 -9.31 14.07
C ILE A 166 -1.12 -7.83 13.75
N PHE A 167 -1.70 -7.45 12.61
CA PHE A 167 -1.87 -6.09 12.15
C PHE A 167 -3.35 -5.72 12.10
N GLN A 168 -3.67 -4.44 11.97
CA GLN A 168 -5.03 -3.98 11.75
C GLN A 168 -5.11 -2.80 10.79
N ASN A 169 -6.34 -2.57 10.36
CA ASN A 169 -6.80 -1.26 9.90
C ASN A 169 -8.14 -0.93 10.59
N GLN A 170 -8.83 0.09 10.09
CA GLN A 170 -10.13 0.50 10.65
C GLN A 170 -11.22 -0.58 10.52
N HIS A 171 -11.09 -1.53 9.59
CA HIS A 171 -12.15 -2.46 9.21
C HIS A 171 -11.87 -3.92 9.55
N LYS A 172 -10.60 -4.33 9.71
CA LYS A 172 -10.23 -5.73 9.93
C LYS A 172 -8.91 -5.88 10.67
N PHE A 173 -8.70 -7.07 11.25
CA PHE A 173 -7.40 -7.57 11.64
C PHE A 173 -6.79 -8.43 10.53
N VAL A 174 -5.47 -8.51 10.52
CA VAL A 174 -4.68 -9.39 9.66
C VAL A 174 -3.75 -10.16 10.57
N ALA A 175 -3.96 -11.46 10.69
CA ALA A 175 -3.22 -12.33 11.61
C ALA A 175 -2.41 -13.35 10.81
N ILE A 176 -1.10 -13.34 11.01
CA ILE A 176 -0.15 -14.13 10.24
C ILE A 176 0.52 -15.14 11.17
N LEU A 177 0.45 -16.42 10.83
CA LEU A 177 1.20 -17.51 11.47
C LEU A 177 2.30 -17.98 10.52
N PHE A 178 3.55 -17.95 11.00
CA PHE A 178 4.74 -18.29 10.23
C PHE A 178 5.19 -19.74 10.39
N ASP A 179 4.69 -20.45 11.41
CA ASP A 179 5.04 -21.84 11.69
C ASP A 179 3.86 -22.58 12.32
N LEU A 180 3.42 -23.66 11.67
CA LEU A 180 2.30 -24.50 12.12
C LEU A 180 2.56 -25.17 13.47
N PHE A 181 3.81 -25.29 13.92
CA PHE A 181 4.10 -25.83 15.25
C PHE A 181 3.42 -25.06 16.37
N TYR A 182 3.13 -23.77 16.17
CA TYR A 182 2.52 -22.87 17.17
C TYR A 182 1.02 -22.60 16.91
N PHE A 183 0.35 -23.52 16.20
CA PHE A 183 -1.03 -23.33 15.79
C PHE A 183 -2.01 -23.14 16.96
N GLU A 184 -1.87 -23.93 18.04
CA GLU A 184 -2.76 -23.88 19.21
C GLU A 184 -2.64 -22.56 19.98
N GLU A 185 -1.41 -22.07 20.15
CA GLU A 185 -1.15 -20.77 20.75
C GLU A 185 -1.72 -19.64 19.90
N PHE A 186 -1.56 -19.74 18.58
CA PHE A 186 -2.10 -18.77 17.63
C PHE A 186 -3.63 -18.74 17.64
N VAL A 187 -4.31 -19.89 17.66
CA VAL A 187 -5.76 -19.98 17.86
C VAL A 187 -6.21 -19.27 19.13
N SER A 188 -5.44 -19.42 20.22
CA SER A 188 -5.70 -18.75 21.49
C SER A 188 -5.50 -17.22 21.42
N GLU A 189 -4.60 -16.73 20.56
CA GLU A 189 -4.45 -15.30 20.26
C GLU A 189 -5.64 -14.77 19.45
N LEU A 190 -6.09 -15.50 18.43
CA LEU A 190 -7.21 -15.09 17.57
C LEU A 190 -8.52 -14.91 18.35
N LYS A 191 -8.81 -15.80 19.31
CA LYS A 191 -10.01 -15.71 20.17
C LYS A 191 -10.08 -14.43 21.02
N LYS A 192 -8.95 -13.72 21.18
CA LYS A 192 -8.89 -12.44 21.91
C LYS A 192 -9.29 -11.26 21.03
N LEU A 193 -9.24 -11.42 19.71
CA LEU A 193 -9.64 -10.39 18.76
C LEU A 193 -11.18 -10.31 18.72
N LYS A 194 -11.72 -9.11 18.82
CA LYS A 194 -13.17 -8.86 18.78
C LYS A 194 -13.47 -7.69 17.86
N GLU A 195 -14.76 -7.47 17.58
CA GLU A 195 -15.31 -6.29 16.88
C GLU A 195 -15.10 -6.22 15.36
N LYS A 196 -13.99 -6.76 14.85
CA LYS A 196 -13.66 -6.70 13.42
C LYS A 196 -13.42 -8.11 12.85
N PRO A 197 -13.75 -8.34 11.57
CA PRO A 197 -13.36 -9.57 10.89
C PRO A 197 -11.84 -9.73 10.86
N VAL A 198 -11.37 -10.98 10.84
CA VAL A 198 -9.95 -11.33 10.85
C VAL A 198 -9.57 -12.05 9.56
N ALA A 199 -8.65 -11.47 8.80
CA ALA A 199 -7.98 -12.18 7.71
C ALA A 199 -6.82 -12.98 8.29
N VAL A 200 -6.98 -14.30 8.37
CA VAL A 200 -5.98 -15.23 8.90
C VAL A 200 -5.16 -15.78 7.75
N TYR A 201 -3.87 -15.82 7.98
CA TYR A 201 -2.84 -16.05 7.00
C TYR A 201 -1.89 -17.08 7.62
N VAL A 202 -1.85 -18.30 7.08
CA VAL A 202 -1.02 -19.40 7.65
C VAL A 202 -0.01 -19.93 6.66
N PHE A 203 1.26 -19.90 7.06
CA PHE A 203 2.36 -20.51 6.34
C PHE A 203 2.35 -22.03 6.55
N SER A 204 1.74 -22.74 5.59
CA SER A 204 1.74 -24.19 5.55
C SER A 204 2.65 -24.71 4.43
N TYR A 205 3.31 -25.84 4.68
CA TYR A 205 4.07 -26.59 3.67
C TYR A 205 3.19 -27.53 2.84
N THR A 206 1.92 -27.72 3.23
CA THR A 206 0.94 -28.56 2.54
C THR A 206 -0.20 -27.70 2.00
N LYS A 207 -0.75 -28.09 0.84
CA LYS A 207 -1.85 -27.35 0.18
C LYS A 207 -3.17 -27.41 0.93
N ASP A 208 -3.27 -28.26 1.94
CA ASP A 208 -4.55 -28.71 2.50
C ASP A 208 -5.01 -27.92 3.73
N PHE A 209 -4.27 -26.87 4.13
CA PHE A 209 -4.61 -26.13 5.32
C PHE A 209 -5.93 -25.36 5.16
N SER A 210 -6.95 -25.77 5.91
CA SER A 210 -8.33 -25.33 5.70
C SER A 210 -8.92 -24.57 6.89
N LYS A 211 -9.96 -23.76 6.63
CA LYS A 211 -10.72 -23.07 7.69
C LYS A 211 -11.30 -24.03 8.74
N ALA A 212 -11.56 -25.29 8.38
CA ALA A 212 -12.10 -26.28 9.30
C ALA A 212 -11.16 -26.62 10.46
N GLU A 213 -9.85 -26.48 10.28
CA GLU A 213 -8.84 -26.78 11.31
C GLU A 213 -8.90 -25.83 12.52
N PHE A 214 -9.43 -24.62 12.33
CA PHE A 214 -9.58 -23.64 13.41
C PHE A 214 -10.79 -23.91 14.31
N GLY A 215 -11.73 -24.75 13.87
CA GLY A 215 -13.02 -24.92 14.54
C GLY A 215 -13.78 -23.59 14.68
N ASP A 216 -14.57 -23.47 15.74
CA ASP A 216 -15.26 -22.24 16.09
C ASP A 216 -14.37 -21.34 16.97
N LEU A 217 -14.08 -20.15 16.46
CA LEU A 217 -13.30 -19.12 17.15
C LEU A 217 -14.18 -18.04 17.80
N GLY A 218 -15.49 -18.04 17.57
CA GLY A 218 -16.40 -17.00 18.05
C GLY A 218 -16.17 -15.62 17.38
N ILE A 219 -15.48 -15.59 16.23
CA ILE A 219 -15.15 -14.40 15.46
C ILE A 219 -15.49 -14.62 13.99
N ASP A 220 -15.72 -13.54 13.25
CA ASP A 220 -15.73 -13.61 11.78
C ASP A 220 -14.29 -13.65 11.27
N PHE A 221 -13.95 -14.69 10.51
CA PHE A 221 -12.60 -14.85 9.97
C PHE A 221 -12.60 -15.54 8.60
N SER A 222 -11.62 -15.16 7.79
CA SER A 222 -11.23 -15.88 6.59
C SER A 222 -9.88 -16.53 6.82
N VAL A 223 -9.63 -17.68 6.20
CA VAL A 223 -8.30 -18.31 6.20
C VAL A 223 -7.79 -18.32 4.78
N GLU A 224 -6.62 -17.75 4.60
CA GLU A 224 -5.85 -17.86 3.37
C GLU A 224 -4.52 -18.55 3.72
N PRO A 225 -4.23 -19.72 3.14
CA PRO A 225 -2.87 -20.24 3.19
C PRO A 225 -1.94 -19.23 2.49
N ILE A 226 -0.92 -18.75 3.19
CA ILE A 226 0.00 -17.71 2.68
C ILE A 226 0.87 -18.30 1.58
N PRO A 227 0.97 -17.61 0.45
CA PRO A 227 0.34 -18.18 -0.73
C PRO A 227 1.28 -19.10 -1.43
N GLU A 228 0.75 -20.27 -1.76
CA GLU A 228 1.32 -21.10 -2.82
C GLU A 228 1.63 -20.27 -4.06
N LYS A 229 0.81 -19.28 -4.44
CA LYS A 229 1.09 -18.41 -5.59
C LYS A 229 2.33 -17.53 -5.44
N ILE A 230 2.62 -17.03 -4.22
CA ILE A 230 3.85 -16.29 -3.95
C ILE A 230 5.00 -17.30 -4.05
N LEU A 231 4.96 -18.39 -3.28
CA LEU A 231 5.98 -19.43 -3.30
C LEU A 231 6.24 -20.02 -4.70
N GLU A 232 5.21 -20.26 -5.51
CA GLU A 232 5.28 -20.74 -6.89
C GLU A 232 5.87 -19.70 -7.84
N THR A 233 5.46 -18.43 -7.71
CA THR A 233 6.05 -17.34 -8.50
C THR A 233 7.54 -17.21 -8.19
N TYR A 234 7.91 -17.29 -6.91
CA TYR A 234 9.30 -17.35 -6.49
C TYR A 234 10.02 -18.59 -7.05
N LYS A 235 9.46 -19.81 -6.90
CA LYS A 235 10.03 -21.04 -7.47
C LYS A 235 10.26 -20.93 -8.99
N LYS A 236 9.32 -20.34 -9.73
CA LYS A 236 9.43 -20.10 -11.18
C LYS A 236 10.53 -19.10 -11.53
N ILE A 237 10.64 -18.00 -10.78
CA ILE A 237 11.68 -16.97 -11.00
C ILE A 237 13.07 -17.56 -10.72
N PHE A 238 13.20 -18.35 -9.65
CA PHE A 238 14.49 -18.83 -9.17
C PHE A 238 14.85 -20.25 -9.62
N LYS A 239 14.01 -20.90 -10.43
CA LYS A 239 14.20 -22.28 -10.96
C LYS A 239 14.61 -23.30 -9.89
N PHE A 240 13.83 -23.36 -8.81
CA PHE A 240 13.92 -24.46 -7.85
C PHE A 240 13.32 -25.75 -8.40
#